data_AF-A0A938V7L3-F1
#
_entry.id   AF-A0A938V7L3-F1
#
_cell.length_a   1.000
_cell.length_b   1.000
_cell.length_c   1.000
_cell.angle_alpha   90.00
_cell.angle_beta   90.00
_cell.angle_gamma   90.00
#
_symmetry.space_group_name_H-M   'P 1'
#
loop_
_entity.id
_entity.type
_entity.pdbx_description
1 polymer ?
#
loop_
_entity_poly.entity_id
_entity_poly.type
_entity_poly.pdbx_seq_one_letter_code
_entity_poly.pdbx_strand_id
1 'polypeptide(L)'
;MPRIITFVLCCLLLASLYGGEINHNQSSIPFSIVSRSQSEMNIQFSLPEHHLETKRDQGITWQRILMDQGIYQADAGVPDLPVLSFSIAIPVQGSVQVDLLRSSTRVVSDFIPYPSQDGLRNNDNQTFRINESYYQGRSNFPERVIDHSPPMVMRDLRIITVQVSPFIWDPGTRQLTIHDDMDIRVHFTSNPGENELSQSPTLISSLWAKQYEAMVLNFDDYRDVVIANTPPRYLVVHGNYVNTSFSEAIDSFVFWKKQKGADVDVVSTALTGTQNTQIKSYIQNQYNNPATRPDFIIFIGDTGGSFPIQTWSVSSGAGDYPYTHLAGTDGLGDCFIGRISANDNTQLMNLFNKIYLYEKNINLTSAAWLNRMLLVGDWSPSGISTVNISKYIKETALDINPNYTFTELYGSQPSASEMNNGINQGVAFFNYRGYINMSDWSPSESNLYNGSKTPHGVFITCATGNFDGTSTTESFLRLGSTASPKGGVTAIGM
;
A
#
# COMPACT_ATOMS: atom_id res chain seq x y z
N MET A 1 66.55 -5.09 -24.61
CA MET A 1 66.03 -4.70 -23.29
C MET A 1 64.58 -5.17 -23.19
N PRO A 2 64.31 -6.08 -22.26
CA PRO A 2 63.02 -6.71 -22.00
C PRO A 2 62.18 -5.87 -21.02
N ARG A 3 60.92 -6.30 -20.80
CA ARG A 3 59.95 -5.90 -19.76
C ARG A 3 58.91 -4.88 -20.24
N ILE A 4 57.67 -5.12 -19.81
CA ILE A 4 56.40 -4.36 -20.03
C ILE A 4 55.43 -4.95 -21.07
N ILE A 5 55.32 -6.29 -21.21
CA ILE A 5 54.11 -6.90 -21.81
C ILE A 5 53.50 -8.01 -20.92
N THR A 6 54.10 -8.36 -19.79
CA THR A 6 53.62 -9.46 -18.92
C THR A 6 52.88 -8.99 -17.66
N PHE A 7 52.57 -7.70 -17.52
CA PHE A 7 51.88 -7.17 -16.32
C PHE A 7 50.43 -6.76 -16.54
N VAL A 8 49.92 -6.79 -17.78
CA VAL A 8 48.52 -6.43 -18.08
C VAL A 8 47.61 -7.66 -18.22
N LEU A 9 48.16 -8.86 -18.46
CA LEU A 9 47.37 -10.10 -18.55
C LEU A 9 47.13 -10.81 -17.21
N CYS A 10 47.87 -10.44 -16.15
CA CYS A 10 47.74 -11.08 -14.83
C CYS A 10 46.79 -10.34 -13.87
N CYS A 11 46.34 -9.13 -14.22
CA CYS A 11 45.32 -8.38 -13.47
C CYS A 11 43.89 -8.60 -13.99
N LEU A 12 43.71 -9.27 -15.13
CA LEU A 12 42.40 -9.61 -15.69
C LEU A 12 41.91 -11.03 -15.31
N LEU A 13 42.73 -11.80 -14.60
CA LEU A 13 42.41 -13.16 -14.13
C LEU A 13 42.21 -13.28 -12.61
N LEU A 14 42.13 -12.16 -11.89
CA LEU A 14 41.90 -12.10 -10.43
C LEU A 14 40.67 -11.27 -10.04
N ALA A 15 39.82 -10.88 -11.00
CA ALA A 15 38.53 -10.21 -10.73
C ALA A 15 37.33 -11.17 -10.74
N SER A 16 37.56 -12.47 -10.92
CA SER A 16 36.52 -13.50 -10.91
C SER A 16 36.75 -14.44 -9.73
N LEU A 17 36.39 -14.00 -8.52
CA LEU A 17 36.13 -14.83 -7.32
C LEU A 17 35.88 -13.89 -6.14
N TYR A 18 34.74 -13.21 -6.15
CA TYR A 18 33.92 -12.84 -4.99
C TYR A 18 32.60 -12.27 -5.53
N GLY A 19 31.97 -13.00 -6.44
CA GLY A 19 30.52 -12.98 -6.52
C GLY A 19 30.06 -13.85 -5.37
N GLY A 20 29.98 -13.28 -4.17
CA GLY A 20 29.11 -13.88 -3.17
C GLY A 20 27.74 -13.88 -3.82
N GLU A 21 27.24 -15.04 -4.22
CA GLU A 21 25.81 -15.24 -4.26
C GLU A 21 25.35 -14.84 -2.86
N ILE A 22 24.78 -13.64 -2.77
CA ILE A 22 23.84 -13.39 -1.71
C ILE A 22 22.76 -14.43 -2.01
N ASN A 23 22.86 -15.57 -1.34
CA ASN A 23 21.71 -16.43 -1.10
C ASN A 23 20.72 -15.51 -0.40
N HIS A 24 19.93 -14.81 -1.21
CA HIS A 24 18.62 -14.40 -0.81
C HIS A 24 18.00 -15.72 -0.36
N ASN A 25 17.74 -15.85 0.94
CA ASN A 25 16.55 -16.58 1.32
C ASN A 25 15.41 -15.84 0.59
N GLN A 26 15.18 -16.18 -0.68
CA GLN A 26 13.87 -15.99 -1.28
C GLN A 26 12.98 -16.78 -0.35
N SER A 27 12.24 -16.09 0.53
CA SER A 27 11.12 -16.73 1.22
C SER A 27 10.35 -17.46 0.13
N SER A 28 10.35 -18.79 0.20
CA SER A 28 9.71 -19.63 -0.80
C SER A 28 8.26 -19.18 -0.88
N ILE A 29 7.81 -18.72 -2.04
CA ILE A 29 6.42 -18.32 -2.24
C ILE A 29 5.57 -19.54 -1.87
N PRO A 30 4.68 -19.46 -0.86
CA PRO A 30 3.98 -20.63 -0.32
C PRO A 30 3.01 -21.27 -1.32
N PHE A 31 2.73 -20.58 -2.43
CA PHE A 31 1.77 -20.97 -3.45
C PHE A 31 2.44 -21.08 -4.80
N SER A 32 2.18 -22.16 -5.53
CA SER A 32 2.65 -22.33 -6.90
C SER A 32 1.53 -22.87 -7.79
N ILE A 33 1.44 -22.36 -9.01
CA ILE A 33 0.45 -22.84 -9.98
C ILE A 33 1.04 -24.04 -10.72
N VAL A 34 0.42 -25.21 -10.53
CA VAL A 34 0.89 -26.48 -11.13
C VAL A 34 0.37 -26.65 -12.55
N SER A 35 -0.89 -26.29 -12.78
CA SER A 35 -1.52 -26.39 -14.09
C SER A 35 -2.71 -25.45 -14.19
N ARG A 36 -3.05 -24.99 -15.39
CA ARG A 36 -4.22 -24.15 -15.63
C ARG A 36 -4.84 -24.42 -16.99
N SER A 37 -6.14 -24.21 -17.10
CA SER A 37 -6.95 -24.33 -18.31
C SER A 37 -8.06 -23.28 -18.29
N GLN A 38 -8.94 -23.28 -19.29
CA GLN A 38 -10.09 -22.38 -19.32
C GLN A 38 -11.14 -22.67 -18.24
N SER A 39 -11.18 -23.89 -17.70
CA SER A 39 -12.19 -24.33 -16.73
C SER A 39 -11.65 -24.54 -15.31
N GLU A 40 -10.33 -24.60 -15.14
CA GLU A 40 -9.73 -24.81 -13.82
C GLU A 40 -8.28 -24.31 -13.71
N MET A 41 -7.87 -24.02 -12.48
CA MET A 41 -6.50 -23.74 -12.07
C MET A 41 -6.15 -24.59 -10.84
N ASN A 42 -5.06 -25.35 -10.90
CA ASN A 42 -4.57 -26.18 -9.81
C ASN A 42 -3.35 -25.51 -9.17
N ILE A 43 -3.42 -25.31 -7.87
CA ILE A 43 -2.46 -24.57 -7.05
C ILE A 43 -1.97 -25.50 -5.96
N GLN A 44 -0.65 -25.59 -5.80
CA GLN A 44 -0.02 -26.30 -4.70
C GLN A 44 0.39 -25.31 -3.64
N PHE A 45 0.02 -25.61 -2.40
CA PHE A 45 0.47 -24.92 -1.20
C PHE A 45 1.46 -25.79 -0.43
N SER A 46 2.55 -25.17 0.04
CA SER A 46 3.47 -25.76 1.00
C SER A 46 3.66 -24.80 2.17
N LEU A 47 3.50 -25.34 3.38
CA LEU A 47 3.56 -24.59 4.62
C LEU A 47 4.97 -23.98 4.83
N PRO A 48 5.07 -22.64 4.98
CA PRO A 48 6.34 -22.02 5.32
C PRO A 48 6.91 -22.51 6.65
N GLU A 49 8.20 -22.28 6.84
CA GLU A 49 8.83 -22.49 8.13
C GLU A 49 8.11 -21.66 9.21
N HIS A 50 7.77 -22.33 10.31
CA HIS A 50 7.09 -21.73 11.44
C HIS A 50 7.68 -22.25 12.74
N HIS A 51 7.63 -21.42 13.78
CA HIS A 51 8.10 -21.78 15.10
C HIS A 51 7.03 -21.51 16.15
N LEU A 52 7.16 -22.22 17.27
CA LEU A 52 6.25 -22.11 18.41
C LEU A 52 6.90 -21.28 19.50
N GLU A 53 6.18 -20.27 19.96
CA GLU A 53 6.48 -19.57 21.21
C GLU A 53 5.49 -20.02 22.28
N THR A 54 5.98 -20.20 23.51
CA THR A 54 5.14 -20.55 24.66
C THR A 54 5.12 -19.43 25.67
N LYS A 55 3.94 -19.09 26.18
CA LYS A 55 3.77 -18.13 27.27
C LYS A 55 2.91 -18.74 28.36
N ARG A 56 3.34 -18.63 29.62
CA ARG A 56 2.57 -19.08 30.77
C ARG A 56 1.80 -17.92 31.38
N ASP A 57 0.49 -18.05 31.49
CA ASP A 57 -0.38 -17.07 32.16
C ASP A 57 -1.54 -17.78 32.85
N GLN A 58 -1.90 -17.35 34.06
CA GLN A 58 -3.01 -17.93 34.85
C GLN A 58 -2.99 -19.47 34.98
N GLY A 59 -1.79 -20.07 35.00
CA GLY A 59 -1.61 -21.52 35.12
C GLY A 59 -1.77 -22.30 33.80
N ILE A 60 -2.11 -21.63 32.70
CA ILE A 60 -2.20 -22.19 31.35
C ILE A 60 -0.91 -21.91 30.59
N THR A 61 -0.44 -22.90 29.82
CA THR A 61 0.64 -22.71 28.85
C THR A 61 0.02 -22.43 27.49
N TRP A 62 0.07 -21.19 27.07
CA TRP A 62 -0.39 -20.73 25.77
C TRP A 62 0.70 -20.93 24.72
N GLN A 63 0.30 -21.29 23.50
CA GLN A 63 1.19 -21.56 22.38
C GLN A 63 0.84 -20.66 21.20
N ARG A 64 1.85 -19.94 20.69
CA ARG A 64 1.70 -19.03 19.55
C ARG A 64 2.54 -19.53 18.38
N ILE A 65 1.95 -19.51 17.19
CA ILE A 65 2.62 -19.92 15.95
C ILE A 65 3.14 -18.66 15.25
N LEU A 66 4.45 -18.57 15.08
CA LEU A 66 5.10 -17.51 14.33
C LEU A 66 5.52 -18.05 12.97
N MET A 67 5.04 -17.43 11.90
CA MET A 67 5.22 -17.87 10.52
C MET A 67 5.46 -16.66 9.62
N ASP A 68 6.45 -16.78 8.72
CA ASP A 68 6.70 -15.75 7.72
C ASP A 68 5.47 -15.56 6.82
N GLN A 69 5.19 -14.31 6.44
CA GLN A 69 3.99 -13.89 5.69
C GLN A 69 2.64 -14.22 6.34
N GLY A 70 2.63 -14.77 7.57
CA GLY A 70 1.42 -15.09 8.31
C GLY A 70 0.62 -13.83 8.65
N ILE A 71 -0.67 -13.86 8.34
CA ILE A 71 -1.65 -12.84 8.73
C ILE A 71 -2.34 -13.32 10.01
N TYR A 72 -2.33 -12.47 11.03
CA TYR A 72 -2.78 -12.79 12.39
C TYR A 72 -4.15 -12.19 12.71
N GLN A 73 -4.82 -12.74 13.72
CA GLN A 73 -6.17 -12.30 14.08
C GLN A 73 -6.15 -10.91 14.72
N ALA A 74 -6.98 -10.00 14.21
CA ALA A 74 -7.10 -8.65 14.75
C ALA A 74 -8.01 -8.58 15.99
N ASP A 75 -8.99 -9.48 16.08
CA ASP A 75 -9.98 -9.48 17.15
C ASP A 75 -9.43 -10.07 18.45
N ALA A 76 -9.55 -9.30 19.53
CA ALA A 76 -9.03 -9.70 20.83
C ALA A 76 -9.81 -10.89 21.43
N GLY A 77 -9.07 -11.81 22.05
CA GLY A 77 -9.55 -13.00 22.73
C GLY A 77 -9.76 -14.21 21.82
N VAL A 78 -9.62 -14.08 20.50
CA VAL A 78 -9.80 -15.18 19.53
C VAL A 78 -8.49 -15.98 19.38
N PRO A 79 -8.51 -17.31 19.14
CA PRO A 79 -7.28 -18.07 18.88
C PRO A 79 -6.40 -17.45 17.78
N ASP A 80 -5.16 -17.09 18.12
CA ASP A 80 -4.20 -16.45 17.20
C ASP A 80 -3.51 -17.50 16.31
N LEU A 81 -4.25 -18.01 15.34
CA LEU A 81 -3.74 -18.93 14.31
C LEU A 81 -3.49 -18.16 13.00
N PRO A 82 -2.25 -18.16 12.48
CA PRO A 82 -1.94 -17.40 11.29
C PRO A 82 -2.55 -18.03 10.03
N VAL A 83 -2.96 -17.17 9.11
CA VAL A 83 -3.45 -17.53 7.78
C VAL A 83 -2.53 -16.97 6.70
N LEU A 84 -2.62 -17.52 5.50
CA LEU A 84 -1.94 -17.00 4.31
C LEU A 84 -2.97 -16.66 3.25
N SER A 85 -2.69 -15.69 2.39
CA SER A 85 -3.58 -15.35 1.29
C SER A 85 -2.82 -15.00 0.03
N PHE A 86 -3.48 -15.21 -1.11
CA PHE A 86 -2.98 -14.81 -2.41
C PHE A 86 -4.17 -14.45 -3.31
N SER A 87 -3.97 -13.56 -4.28
CA SER A 87 -5.01 -13.26 -5.27
C SER A 87 -4.68 -13.91 -6.61
N ILE A 88 -5.72 -14.27 -7.34
CA ILE A 88 -5.64 -14.75 -8.74
C ILE A 88 -6.62 -13.98 -9.61
N ALA A 89 -6.22 -13.74 -10.85
CA ALA A 89 -7.13 -13.34 -11.91
C ALA A 89 -7.91 -14.57 -12.38
N ILE A 90 -9.21 -14.40 -12.49
CA ILE A 90 -10.18 -15.41 -12.92
C ILE A 90 -10.77 -15.01 -14.28
N PRO A 91 -11.44 -15.94 -14.99
CA PRO A 91 -12.11 -15.59 -16.24
C PRO A 91 -13.07 -14.41 -16.09
N VAL A 92 -13.18 -13.63 -17.16
CA VAL A 92 -14.00 -12.42 -17.21
C VAL A 92 -15.49 -12.67 -16.97
N GLN A 93 -15.96 -13.88 -17.25
CA GLN A 93 -17.34 -14.33 -17.01
C GLN A 93 -17.29 -15.66 -16.27
N GLY A 94 -18.41 -16.02 -15.64
CA GLY A 94 -18.53 -17.29 -14.93
C GLY A 94 -18.39 -17.16 -13.42
N SER A 95 -18.95 -18.13 -12.70
CA SER A 95 -18.77 -18.27 -11.26
C SER A 95 -17.50 -19.04 -10.94
N VAL A 96 -17.01 -18.87 -9.72
CA VAL A 96 -15.81 -19.54 -9.23
C VAL A 96 -16.13 -20.38 -8.00
N GLN A 97 -15.48 -21.54 -7.90
CA GLN A 97 -15.49 -22.40 -6.72
C GLN A 97 -14.04 -22.77 -6.38
N VAL A 98 -13.70 -22.83 -5.10
CA VAL A 98 -12.38 -23.24 -4.64
C VAL A 98 -12.52 -24.47 -3.75
N ASP A 99 -11.89 -25.57 -4.17
CA ASP A 99 -11.96 -26.87 -3.50
C ASP A 99 -10.58 -27.32 -3.02
N LEU A 100 -10.53 -27.88 -1.81
CA LEU A 100 -9.37 -28.61 -1.32
C LEU A 100 -9.46 -30.05 -1.83
N LEU A 101 -8.58 -30.45 -2.76
CA LEU A 101 -8.57 -31.81 -3.30
C LEU A 101 -7.87 -32.80 -2.38
N ARG A 102 -6.74 -32.37 -1.82
CA ARG A 102 -5.88 -33.20 -0.97
C ARG A 102 -5.16 -32.31 0.02
N SER A 103 -4.91 -32.84 1.22
CA SER A 103 -3.97 -32.25 2.15
C SER A 103 -3.15 -33.31 2.89
N SER A 104 -1.86 -33.03 3.09
CA SER A 104 -1.02 -33.76 4.04
C SER A 104 -1.12 -33.08 5.40
N THR A 105 -1.40 -33.85 6.45
CA THR A 105 -1.62 -33.29 7.79
C THR A 105 -0.84 -34.01 8.88
N ARG A 106 -0.57 -33.28 9.95
CA ARG A 106 -0.09 -33.79 11.23
C ARG A 106 -0.87 -33.18 12.38
N VAL A 107 -0.95 -33.91 13.49
CA VAL A 107 -1.70 -33.48 14.67
C VAL A 107 -0.74 -33.22 15.83
N VAL A 108 -0.90 -32.07 16.47
CA VAL A 108 -0.23 -31.71 17.73
C VAL A 108 -1.26 -31.78 18.85
N SER A 109 -1.04 -32.67 19.81
CA SER A 109 -1.88 -32.80 21.00
C SER A 109 -1.53 -31.75 22.07
N ASP A 110 -2.47 -31.53 22.99
CA ASP A 110 -2.35 -30.58 24.11
C ASP A 110 -1.99 -29.16 23.66
N PHE A 111 -2.47 -28.78 22.46
CA PHE A 111 -2.25 -27.45 21.93
C PHE A 111 -3.32 -26.48 22.45
N ILE A 112 -2.88 -25.37 23.04
CA ILE A 112 -3.78 -24.29 23.47
C ILE A 112 -3.32 -22.99 22.79
N PRO A 113 -4.02 -22.51 21.74
CA PRO A 113 -3.60 -21.34 20.98
C PRO A 113 -3.60 -20.10 21.88
N TYR A 114 -2.58 -19.28 21.74
CA TYR A 114 -2.54 -17.97 22.35
C TYR A 114 -3.76 -17.14 21.89
N PRO A 115 -4.56 -16.57 22.80
CA PRO A 115 -5.64 -15.68 22.40
C PRO A 115 -5.01 -14.39 21.88
N SER A 116 -5.37 -14.00 20.65
CA SER A 116 -4.97 -12.71 20.10
C SER A 116 -5.31 -11.63 21.11
N GLN A 117 -4.34 -10.79 21.44
CA GLN A 117 -4.60 -9.63 22.29
C GLN A 117 -4.75 -8.45 21.34
N ASP A 118 -5.62 -7.50 21.68
CA ASP A 118 -5.73 -6.28 20.89
C ASP A 118 -4.33 -5.69 20.72
N GLY A 119 -4.01 -5.28 19.49
CA GLY A 119 -2.77 -4.57 19.20
C GLY A 119 -2.61 -3.28 20.01
N LEU A 120 -3.60 -2.89 20.82
CA LEU A 120 -3.58 -1.82 21.82
C LEU A 120 -2.77 -2.22 23.07
N ARG A 121 -1.44 -2.24 22.91
CA ARG A 121 -0.33 -2.09 23.88
C ARG A 121 -0.51 -2.58 25.33
N ASN A 122 0.40 -3.48 25.71
CA ASN A 122 1.43 -3.30 26.76
C ASN A 122 1.18 -2.20 27.82
N ASN A 123 0.09 -2.30 28.55
CA ASN A 123 0.07 -1.85 29.93
C ASN A 123 0.25 -3.11 30.77
N ASP A 124 1.22 -3.10 31.69
CA ASP A 124 1.47 -4.18 32.68
C ASP A 124 0.26 -4.47 33.60
N ASN A 125 -0.87 -3.78 33.39
CA ASN A 125 -2.14 -3.92 34.08
C ASN A 125 -3.32 -4.34 33.17
N GLN A 126 -3.09 -4.74 31.92
CA GLN A 126 -4.19 -5.26 31.09
C GLN A 126 -4.57 -6.68 31.50
N THR A 127 -5.85 -6.87 31.79
CA THR A 127 -6.44 -8.19 31.99
C THR A 127 -6.29 -8.98 30.69
N PHE A 128 -5.53 -10.08 30.74
CA PHE A 128 -5.41 -11.04 29.65
C PHE A 128 -6.82 -11.43 29.16
N ARG A 129 -7.11 -11.17 27.88
CA ARG A 129 -8.45 -11.36 27.32
C ARG A 129 -8.55 -12.71 26.65
N ILE A 130 -9.59 -13.45 26.99
CA ILE A 130 -9.94 -14.73 26.38
C ILE A 130 -11.39 -14.63 25.96
N ASN A 131 -11.67 -14.92 24.69
CA ASN A 131 -13.03 -15.12 24.25
C ASN A 131 -13.41 -16.58 24.53
N GLU A 132 -13.97 -16.81 25.72
CA GLU A 132 -14.32 -18.14 26.23
C GLU A 132 -15.18 -18.96 25.27
N SER A 133 -15.98 -18.32 24.40
CA SER A 133 -16.80 -19.04 23.42
C SER A 133 -15.98 -19.89 22.45
N TYR A 134 -14.78 -19.44 22.06
CA TYR A 134 -13.87 -20.21 21.21
C TYR A 134 -13.13 -21.29 22.02
N TYR A 135 -12.77 -20.99 23.25
CA TYR A 135 -11.94 -21.89 24.07
C TYR A 135 -12.71 -22.98 24.81
N GLN A 136 -14.00 -22.75 25.06
CA GLN A 136 -14.93 -23.72 25.64
C GLN A 136 -15.89 -24.29 24.60
N GLY A 137 -15.75 -23.86 23.34
CA GLY A 137 -16.54 -24.32 22.21
C GLY A 137 -16.28 -25.79 21.86
N ARG A 138 -17.03 -26.27 20.86
CA ARG A 138 -16.85 -27.62 20.27
C ARG A 138 -16.61 -27.59 18.76
N SER A 139 -16.53 -26.39 18.19
CA SER A 139 -16.29 -26.20 16.76
C SER A 139 -14.81 -25.95 16.53
N ASN A 140 -14.31 -26.44 15.41
CA ASN A 140 -12.96 -26.14 14.96
C ASN A 140 -12.78 -24.64 14.71
N PHE A 141 -11.59 -24.13 14.98
CA PHE A 141 -11.20 -22.77 14.66
C PHE A 141 -9.92 -22.74 13.80
N PRO A 142 -9.92 -22.00 12.67
CA PRO A 142 -11.12 -21.57 11.95
C PRO A 142 -11.94 -22.78 11.48
N GLU A 143 -13.21 -22.55 11.12
CA GLU A 143 -14.10 -23.64 10.67
C GLU A 143 -13.70 -24.22 9.30
N ARG A 144 -13.02 -23.43 8.48
CA ARG A 144 -12.63 -23.78 7.10
C ARG A 144 -11.12 -23.66 6.90
N VAL A 145 -10.58 -24.63 6.19
CA VAL A 145 -9.18 -24.65 5.74
C VAL A 145 -8.95 -23.68 4.59
N ILE A 146 -9.93 -23.55 3.69
CA ILE A 146 -9.86 -22.65 2.53
C ILE A 146 -11.13 -21.81 2.51
N ASP A 147 -10.95 -20.52 2.26
CA ASP A 147 -12.04 -19.59 1.95
C ASP A 147 -11.60 -18.65 0.83
N HIS A 148 -12.53 -17.91 0.23
CA HIS A 148 -12.18 -16.91 -0.76
C HIS A 148 -13.13 -15.71 -0.76
N SER A 149 -12.63 -14.56 -1.20
CA SER A 149 -13.44 -13.36 -1.41
C SER A 149 -14.46 -13.56 -2.53
N PRO A 150 -15.56 -12.79 -2.57
CA PRO A 150 -16.31 -12.64 -3.82
C PRO A 150 -15.40 -12.10 -4.94
N PRO A 151 -15.73 -12.37 -6.22
CA PRO A 151 -15.05 -11.74 -7.36
C PRO A 151 -15.10 -10.21 -7.30
N MET A 152 -13.95 -9.57 -7.47
CA MET A 152 -13.79 -8.12 -7.56
C MET A 152 -13.14 -7.73 -8.89
N VAL A 153 -13.25 -6.47 -9.30
CA VAL A 153 -12.55 -5.93 -10.47
C VAL A 153 -11.44 -5.01 -10.02
N MET A 154 -10.22 -5.29 -10.47
CA MET A 154 -9.12 -4.34 -10.39
C MET A 154 -8.80 -3.87 -11.79
N ARG A 155 -9.51 -2.82 -12.23
CA ARG A 155 -9.42 -2.18 -13.54
C ARG A 155 -9.61 -3.13 -14.73
N ASP A 156 -8.56 -3.85 -15.10
CA ASP A 156 -8.49 -4.76 -16.24
C ASP A 156 -8.75 -6.22 -15.87
N LEU A 157 -8.55 -6.59 -14.60
CA LEU A 157 -8.60 -7.98 -14.13
C LEU A 157 -9.76 -8.21 -13.18
N ARG A 158 -10.52 -9.28 -13.40
CA ARG A 158 -11.45 -9.83 -12.42
C ARG A 158 -10.70 -10.80 -11.52
N ILE A 159 -10.69 -10.56 -10.21
CA ILE A 159 -9.84 -11.27 -9.25
C ILE A 159 -10.64 -11.84 -8.08
N ILE A 160 -10.10 -12.90 -7.47
CA ILE A 160 -10.46 -13.31 -6.11
C ILE A 160 -9.22 -13.41 -5.24
N THR A 161 -9.39 -13.23 -3.93
CA THR A 161 -8.37 -13.55 -2.94
C THR A 161 -8.73 -14.86 -2.26
N VAL A 162 -7.84 -15.84 -2.33
CA VAL A 162 -7.96 -17.13 -1.64
C VAL A 162 -7.22 -17.02 -0.31
N GLN A 163 -7.89 -17.39 0.77
CA GLN A 163 -7.30 -17.51 2.10
C GLN A 163 -7.10 -18.99 2.44
N VAL A 164 -5.92 -19.33 2.93
CA VAL A 164 -5.54 -20.66 3.39
C VAL A 164 -5.23 -20.61 4.88
N SER A 165 -5.92 -21.45 5.64
CA SER A 165 -5.78 -21.64 7.08
C SER A 165 -5.06 -22.96 7.35
N PRO A 166 -3.72 -22.98 7.40
CA PRO A 166 -2.97 -24.22 7.57
C PRO A 166 -3.06 -24.82 8.99
N PHE A 167 -3.59 -24.06 9.95
CA PHE A 167 -3.68 -24.44 11.36
C PHE A 167 -5.14 -24.46 11.78
N ILE A 168 -5.67 -25.64 12.09
CA ILE A 168 -7.05 -25.84 12.54
C ILE A 168 -7.03 -26.42 13.95
N TRP A 169 -7.60 -25.71 14.91
CA TRP A 169 -7.63 -26.11 16.32
C TRP A 169 -9.01 -26.58 16.75
N ASP A 170 -9.07 -27.73 17.42
CA ASP A 170 -10.26 -28.23 18.09
C ASP A 170 -10.17 -27.95 19.61
N PRO A 171 -11.01 -27.04 20.15
CA PRO A 171 -11.04 -26.74 21.59
C PRO A 171 -11.42 -27.93 22.48
N GLY A 172 -12.27 -28.84 22.00
CA GLY A 172 -12.78 -29.97 22.77
C GLY A 172 -11.74 -31.04 23.01
N THR A 173 -10.91 -31.34 21.99
CA THR A 173 -9.82 -32.32 22.08
C THR A 173 -8.46 -31.69 22.37
N ARG A 174 -8.35 -30.36 22.28
CA ARG A 174 -7.07 -29.61 22.35
C ARG A 174 -6.05 -30.10 21.32
N GLN A 175 -6.54 -30.48 20.15
CA GLN A 175 -5.69 -30.93 19.05
C GLN A 175 -5.58 -29.81 18.01
N LEU A 176 -4.36 -29.54 17.58
CA LEU A 176 -4.07 -28.70 16.42
C LEU A 176 -3.76 -29.60 15.22
N THR A 177 -4.60 -29.54 14.20
CA THR A 177 -4.31 -30.13 12.89
C THR A 177 -3.53 -29.11 12.08
N ILE A 178 -2.35 -29.51 11.63
CA ILE A 178 -1.46 -28.72 10.79
C ILE A 178 -1.49 -29.33 9.40
N HIS A 179 -1.78 -28.50 8.40
CA HIS A 179 -1.76 -28.86 7.00
C HIS A 179 -0.44 -28.43 6.38
N ASP A 180 0.47 -29.39 6.16
CA ASP A 180 1.82 -29.11 5.68
C ASP A 180 1.83 -28.87 4.15
N ASP A 181 0.99 -29.60 3.40
CA ASP A 181 0.82 -29.44 1.96
C ASP A 181 -0.66 -29.52 1.57
N MET A 182 -1.05 -28.78 0.53
CA MET A 182 -2.41 -28.83 -0.03
C MET A 182 -2.42 -28.76 -1.55
N ASP A 183 -3.29 -29.57 -2.17
CA ASP A 183 -3.67 -29.44 -3.57
C ASP A 183 -5.01 -28.69 -3.62
N ILE A 184 -4.97 -27.45 -4.11
CA ILE A 184 -6.11 -26.55 -4.19
C ILE A 184 -6.54 -26.45 -5.65
N ARG A 185 -7.84 -26.61 -5.92
CA ARG A 185 -8.41 -26.43 -7.25
C ARG A 185 -9.37 -25.26 -7.26
N VAL A 186 -9.17 -24.37 -8.21
CA VAL A 186 -10.09 -23.29 -8.54
C VAL A 186 -10.83 -23.69 -9.80
N HIS A 187 -12.15 -23.88 -9.70
CA HIS A 187 -13.04 -24.22 -10.80
C HIS A 187 -13.74 -22.98 -11.34
N PHE A 188 -13.75 -22.84 -12.66
CA PHE A 188 -14.47 -21.80 -13.38
C PHE A 188 -15.68 -22.42 -14.08
N THR A 189 -16.88 -21.93 -13.76
CA THR A 189 -18.13 -22.43 -14.34
C THR A 189 -18.74 -21.42 -15.30
N SER A 190 -19.65 -21.86 -16.17
CA SER A 190 -20.39 -20.98 -17.06
C SER A 190 -21.60 -20.30 -16.39
N ASN A 191 -21.85 -20.54 -15.10
CA ASN A 191 -22.93 -19.86 -14.39
C ASN A 191 -22.58 -18.37 -14.21
N PRO A 192 -23.54 -17.44 -14.29
CA PRO A 192 -23.26 -16.03 -14.07
C PRO A 192 -22.56 -15.80 -12.71
N GLY A 193 -21.46 -15.07 -12.74
CA GLY A 193 -20.73 -14.66 -11.55
C GLY A 193 -20.92 -13.20 -11.20
N GLU A 194 -20.40 -12.80 -10.03
CA GLU A 194 -20.34 -11.39 -9.64
C GLU A 194 -19.28 -10.64 -10.46
N ASN A 195 -19.49 -9.35 -10.74
CA ASN A 195 -18.46 -8.48 -11.32
C ASN A 195 -17.87 -8.98 -12.66
N GLU A 196 -18.71 -9.55 -13.53
CA GLU A 196 -18.27 -9.98 -14.86
C GLU A 196 -17.82 -8.81 -15.75
N LEU A 197 -16.78 -9.04 -16.54
CA LEU A 197 -16.28 -8.11 -17.54
C LEU A 197 -16.78 -8.53 -18.94
N SER A 198 -17.00 -7.53 -19.79
CA SER A 198 -17.52 -7.75 -21.15
C SER A 198 -16.52 -8.45 -22.08
N GLN A 199 -15.22 -8.33 -21.80
CA GLN A 199 -14.15 -8.90 -22.61
C GLN A 199 -12.87 -9.04 -21.80
N SER A 200 -11.99 -9.95 -22.23
CA SER A 200 -10.62 -10.04 -21.73
C SER A 200 -9.82 -8.78 -22.08
N PRO A 201 -8.86 -8.37 -21.23
CA PRO A 201 -8.04 -7.20 -21.51
C PRO A 201 -7.21 -7.43 -22.77
N THR A 202 -7.29 -6.49 -23.72
CA THR A 202 -6.47 -6.48 -24.94
C THR A 202 -5.24 -5.59 -24.79
N LEU A 203 -5.21 -4.76 -23.76
CA LEU A 203 -4.13 -3.85 -23.41
C LEU A 203 -4.12 -3.64 -21.90
N ILE A 204 -2.95 -3.80 -21.28
CA ILE A 204 -2.70 -3.46 -19.90
C ILE A 204 -1.62 -2.37 -19.85
N SER A 205 -1.92 -1.30 -19.12
CA SER A 205 -0.98 -0.21 -18.90
C SER A 205 0.22 -0.71 -18.08
N SER A 206 1.43 -0.38 -18.53
CA SER A 206 2.67 -0.77 -17.83
C SER A 206 2.77 -0.21 -16.41
N LEU A 207 1.96 0.82 -16.07
CA LEU A 207 1.84 1.34 -14.71
C LEU A 207 1.13 0.35 -13.77
N TRP A 208 0.10 -0.32 -14.28
CA TRP A 208 -0.69 -1.29 -13.54
C TRP A 208 -0.02 -2.66 -13.51
N ALA A 209 0.82 -2.97 -14.50
CA ALA A 209 1.54 -4.24 -14.55
C ALA A 209 2.35 -4.53 -13.27
N LYS A 210 3.02 -3.53 -12.68
CA LYS A 210 3.75 -3.72 -11.41
C LYS A 210 2.83 -4.00 -10.22
N GLN A 211 1.66 -3.37 -10.20
CA GLN A 211 0.66 -3.62 -9.16
C GLN A 211 0.11 -5.04 -9.29
N TYR A 212 -0.22 -5.46 -10.51
CA TYR A 212 -0.69 -6.81 -10.80
C TYR A 212 0.38 -7.87 -10.52
N GLU A 213 1.65 -7.61 -10.86
CA GLU A 213 2.80 -8.46 -10.52
C GLU A 213 2.91 -8.73 -9.03
N ALA A 214 2.69 -7.70 -8.22
CA ALA A 214 2.80 -7.80 -6.77
C ALA A 214 1.58 -8.47 -6.11
N MET A 215 0.40 -8.41 -6.74
CA MET A 215 -0.86 -8.84 -6.11
C MET A 215 -1.43 -10.13 -6.67
N VAL A 216 -1.20 -10.43 -7.94
CA VAL A 216 -1.93 -11.48 -8.69
C VAL A 216 -0.97 -12.60 -9.08
N LEU A 217 -1.12 -13.77 -8.46
CA LEU A 217 -0.23 -14.92 -8.59
C LEU A 217 -0.09 -15.42 -10.04
N ASN A 218 -1.16 -15.36 -10.84
CA ASN A 218 -1.17 -15.81 -12.23
C ASN A 218 -1.02 -14.67 -13.24
N PHE A 219 -0.51 -13.50 -12.84
CA PHE A 219 -0.45 -12.35 -13.75
C PHE A 219 0.46 -12.57 -14.98
N ASP A 220 1.37 -13.54 -14.93
CA ASP A 220 2.17 -13.93 -16.10
C ASP A 220 1.32 -14.34 -17.31
N ASP A 221 0.07 -14.77 -17.12
CA ASP A 221 -0.88 -15.07 -18.21
C ASP A 221 -1.27 -13.82 -19.04
N TYR A 222 -1.01 -12.62 -18.52
CA TYR A 222 -1.43 -11.35 -19.12
C TYR A 222 -0.25 -10.48 -19.56
N ARG A 223 0.99 -10.98 -19.47
CA ARG A 223 2.21 -10.24 -19.86
C ARG A 223 2.20 -9.81 -21.31
N ASP A 224 1.65 -10.64 -22.19
CA ASP A 224 1.65 -10.39 -23.65
C ASP A 224 0.81 -9.18 -24.04
N VAL A 225 -0.16 -8.78 -23.21
CA VAL A 225 -1.00 -7.60 -23.44
C VAL A 225 -0.48 -6.36 -22.70
N VAL A 226 0.64 -6.47 -21.96
CA VAL A 226 1.30 -5.32 -21.36
C VAL A 226 2.11 -4.59 -22.42
N ILE A 227 1.67 -3.38 -22.80
CA ILE A 227 2.38 -2.58 -23.80
C ILE A 227 3.35 -1.63 -23.10
N ALA A 228 4.65 -1.94 -23.22
CA ALA A 228 5.72 -1.08 -22.75
C ALA A 228 5.69 0.30 -23.44
N ASN A 229 6.08 1.35 -22.70
CA ASN A 229 6.15 2.73 -23.19
C ASN A 229 4.82 3.33 -23.65
N THR A 230 3.69 2.79 -23.21
CA THR A 230 2.39 3.46 -23.38
C THR A 230 2.40 4.75 -22.56
N PRO A 231 2.11 5.93 -23.16
CA PRO A 231 1.99 7.18 -22.42
C PRO A 231 1.01 7.03 -21.25
N PRO A 232 1.41 7.37 -20.02
CA PRO A 232 0.47 7.37 -18.91
C PRO A 232 -0.61 8.42 -19.15
N ARG A 233 -1.87 8.10 -18.88
CA ARG A 233 -2.98 9.06 -19.07
C ARG A 233 -3.41 9.71 -17.76
N TYR A 234 -3.35 11.04 -17.73
CA TYR A 234 -3.84 11.87 -16.63
C TYR A 234 -5.15 12.53 -17.01
N LEU A 235 -6.16 12.38 -16.15
CA LEU A 235 -7.33 13.24 -16.13
C LEU A 235 -7.16 14.26 -15.00
N VAL A 236 -6.90 15.52 -15.37
CA VAL A 236 -6.79 16.65 -14.45
C VAL A 236 -8.15 17.33 -14.36
N VAL A 237 -8.75 17.31 -13.18
CA VAL A 237 -10.02 18.00 -12.89
C VAL A 237 -9.73 19.16 -11.95
N HIS A 238 -10.05 20.38 -12.35
CA HIS A 238 -9.82 21.57 -11.53
C HIS A 238 -11.12 22.29 -11.19
N GLY A 239 -11.17 22.94 -10.04
CA GLY A 239 -12.31 23.77 -9.66
C GLY A 239 -12.54 24.90 -10.66
N ASN A 240 -13.80 25.26 -10.89
CA ASN A 240 -14.15 26.35 -11.78
C ASN A 240 -13.74 27.70 -11.19
N TYR A 241 -12.72 28.33 -11.78
CA TYR A 241 -12.22 29.62 -11.36
C TYR A 241 -11.65 30.41 -12.54
N VAL A 242 -12.21 31.60 -12.77
CA VAL A 242 -11.82 32.47 -13.88
C VAL A 242 -10.73 33.41 -13.39
N ASN A 243 -9.47 33.01 -13.61
CA ASN A 243 -8.30 33.80 -13.28
C ASN A 243 -7.14 33.42 -14.21
N THR A 244 -6.53 34.43 -14.84
CA THR A 244 -5.45 34.22 -15.83
C THR A 244 -4.25 33.49 -15.24
N SER A 245 -3.77 33.91 -14.06
CA SER A 245 -2.61 33.28 -13.42
C SER A 245 -2.89 31.82 -13.01
N PHE A 246 -4.12 31.50 -12.61
CA PHE A 246 -4.53 30.13 -12.32
C PHE A 246 -4.53 29.26 -13.58
N SER A 247 -5.13 29.75 -14.68
CA SER A 247 -5.13 29.03 -15.96
C SER A 247 -3.72 28.81 -16.49
N GLU A 248 -2.86 29.83 -16.48
CA GLU A 248 -1.45 29.72 -16.89
C GLU A 248 -0.66 28.73 -16.03
N ALA A 249 -0.96 28.66 -14.73
CA ALA A 249 -0.34 27.70 -13.82
C ALA A 249 -0.72 26.26 -14.16
N ILE A 250 -2.01 26.01 -14.43
CA ILE A 250 -2.51 24.70 -14.87
C ILE A 250 -1.88 24.32 -16.20
N ASP A 251 -1.87 25.23 -17.18
CA ASP A 251 -1.26 24.98 -18.50
C ASP A 251 0.22 24.62 -18.38
N SER A 252 0.96 25.30 -17.50
CA SER A 252 2.37 24.99 -17.23
C SER A 252 2.55 23.60 -16.62
N PHE A 253 1.68 23.22 -15.67
CA PHE A 253 1.70 21.89 -15.05
C PHE A 253 1.39 20.79 -16.07
N VAL A 254 0.36 21.00 -16.87
CA VAL A 254 -0.07 20.09 -17.94
C VAL A 254 1.02 19.94 -18.99
N PHE A 255 1.61 21.05 -19.41
CA PHE A 255 2.72 21.05 -20.35
C PHE A 255 3.91 20.25 -19.80
N TRP A 256 4.26 20.44 -18.53
CA TRP A 256 5.32 19.66 -17.90
C TRP A 256 5.03 18.16 -17.88
N LYS A 257 3.80 17.74 -17.52
CA LYS A 257 3.41 16.33 -17.55
C LYS A 257 3.47 15.75 -18.97
N LYS A 258 3.05 16.52 -19.99
CA LYS A 258 3.22 16.15 -21.41
C LYS A 258 4.70 16.03 -21.81
N GLN A 259 5.57 16.92 -21.33
CA GLN A 259 7.03 16.81 -21.57
C GLN A 259 7.64 15.54 -20.97
N LYS A 260 7.08 15.00 -19.89
CA LYS A 260 7.47 13.70 -19.32
C LYS A 260 6.93 12.50 -20.11
N GLY A 261 6.21 12.73 -21.21
CA GLY A 261 5.67 11.68 -22.09
C GLY A 261 4.26 11.22 -21.74
N ALA A 262 3.49 12.04 -21.01
CA ALA A 262 2.12 11.70 -20.63
C ALA A 262 1.05 12.28 -21.54
N ASP A 263 -0.05 11.55 -21.72
CA ASP A 263 -1.29 12.13 -22.24
C ASP A 263 -2.04 12.81 -21.10
N VAL A 264 -2.48 14.04 -21.31
CA VAL A 264 -3.12 14.84 -20.25
C VAL A 264 -4.37 15.51 -20.79
N ASP A 265 -5.50 15.07 -20.26
CA ASP A 265 -6.81 15.68 -20.43
C ASP A 265 -7.10 16.57 -19.23
N VAL A 266 -7.63 17.77 -19.49
CA VAL A 266 -7.87 18.79 -18.47
C VAL A 266 -9.31 19.25 -18.57
N VAL A 267 -10.01 19.30 -17.44
CA VAL A 267 -11.41 19.71 -17.40
C VAL A 267 -11.71 20.54 -16.15
N SER A 268 -12.54 21.57 -16.34
CA SER A 268 -13.08 22.40 -15.25
C SER A 268 -14.36 21.78 -14.68
N THR A 269 -14.63 21.99 -13.39
CA THR A 269 -15.93 21.63 -12.80
C THR A 269 -17.12 22.38 -13.41
N ALA A 270 -16.89 23.44 -14.18
CA ALA A 270 -17.91 24.05 -15.04
C ALA A 270 -18.46 23.07 -16.09
N LEU A 271 -17.65 22.11 -16.55
CA LEU A 271 -18.02 21.12 -17.56
C LEU A 271 -18.42 19.78 -16.94
N THR A 272 -17.72 19.33 -15.88
CA THR A 272 -18.06 18.06 -15.21
C THR A 272 -19.33 18.17 -14.37
N GLY A 273 -19.76 19.38 -14.02
CA GLY A 273 -20.67 19.64 -12.90
C GLY A 273 -19.89 19.79 -11.59
N THR A 274 -20.53 20.41 -10.60
CA THR A 274 -19.88 20.78 -9.33
C THR A 274 -20.18 19.81 -8.20
N GLN A 275 -21.13 18.89 -8.36
CA GLN A 275 -21.43 17.86 -7.36
C GLN A 275 -20.53 16.63 -7.53
N ASN A 276 -20.23 15.95 -6.42
CA ASN A 276 -19.38 14.75 -6.43
C ASN A 276 -19.90 13.65 -7.38
N THR A 277 -21.21 13.43 -7.45
CA THR A 277 -21.83 12.46 -8.36
C THR A 277 -21.66 12.87 -9.82
N GLN A 278 -21.75 14.16 -10.15
CA GLN A 278 -21.57 14.66 -11.52
C GLN A 278 -20.11 14.53 -11.98
N ILE A 279 -19.16 14.90 -11.10
CA ILE A 279 -17.72 14.71 -11.33
C ILE A 279 -17.42 13.22 -11.54
N LYS A 280 -17.96 12.34 -10.69
CA LYS A 280 -17.79 10.89 -10.82
C LYS A 280 -18.38 10.38 -12.14
N SER A 281 -19.58 10.83 -12.55
CA SER A 281 -20.15 10.45 -13.84
C SER A 281 -19.30 10.89 -15.03
N TYR A 282 -18.67 12.08 -14.96
CA TYR A 282 -17.73 12.51 -15.98
C TYR A 282 -16.50 11.57 -16.05
N ILE A 283 -15.90 11.26 -14.89
CA ILE A 283 -14.75 10.35 -14.80
C ILE A 283 -15.13 8.96 -15.33
N GLN A 284 -16.31 8.44 -14.98
CA GLN A 284 -16.83 7.17 -15.50
C GLN A 284 -16.92 7.17 -17.03
N ASN A 285 -17.39 8.26 -17.63
CA ASN A 285 -17.47 8.36 -19.08
C ASN A 285 -16.08 8.33 -19.75
N GLN A 286 -15.08 8.98 -19.14
CA GLN A 286 -13.69 8.88 -19.60
C GLN A 286 -13.16 7.45 -19.43
N TYR A 287 -13.39 6.82 -18.27
CA TYR A 287 -12.94 5.47 -17.97
C TYR A 287 -13.51 4.41 -18.94
N ASN A 288 -14.79 4.55 -19.29
CA ASN A 288 -15.48 3.63 -20.19
C ASN A 288 -14.97 3.72 -21.64
N ASN A 289 -14.33 4.82 -22.03
CA ASN A 289 -13.75 4.98 -23.35
C ASN A 289 -12.25 4.60 -23.33
N PRO A 290 -11.82 3.52 -24.01
CA PRO A 290 -10.40 3.15 -24.04
C PRO A 290 -9.46 4.27 -24.52
N ALA A 291 -9.93 5.16 -25.38
CA ALA A 291 -9.16 6.29 -25.89
C ALA A 291 -8.95 7.42 -24.88
N THR A 292 -9.74 7.48 -23.80
CA THR A 292 -9.61 8.50 -22.75
C THR A 292 -9.55 7.93 -21.33
N ARG A 293 -9.57 6.60 -21.18
CA ARG A 293 -9.46 5.91 -19.89
C ARG A 293 -8.22 6.37 -19.12
N PRO A 294 -8.37 7.04 -17.97
CA PRO A 294 -7.23 7.56 -17.23
C PRO A 294 -6.52 6.45 -16.46
N ASP A 295 -5.20 6.57 -16.29
CA ASP A 295 -4.47 5.84 -15.26
C ASP A 295 -4.47 6.62 -13.94
N PHE A 296 -4.39 7.95 -14.04
CA PHE A 296 -4.35 8.88 -12.92
C PHE A 296 -5.50 9.89 -12.99
N ILE A 297 -6.10 10.17 -11.85
CA ILE A 297 -7.01 11.31 -11.64
C ILE A 297 -6.30 12.29 -10.71
N ILE A 298 -6.19 13.56 -11.13
CA ILE A 298 -5.59 14.63 -10.34
C ILE A 298 -6.64 15.72 -10.12
N PHE A 299 -7.01 15.95 -8.86
CA PHE A 299 -7.81 17.11 -8.49
C PHE A 299 -6.92 18.32 -8.21
N ILE A 300 -7.30 19.49 -8.72
CA ILE A 300 -6.65 20.77 -8.41
C ILE A 300 -7.68 21.70 -7.76
N GLY A 301 -7.62 21.76 -6.43
CA GLY A 301 -8.56 22.50 -5.58
C GLY A 301 -8.79 21.84 -4.22
N ASP A 302 -9.17 22.66 -3.25
CA ASP A 302 -9.61 22.22 -1.92
C ASP A 302 -11.12 21.92 -1.92
N THR A 303 -11.69 21.53 -0.77
CA THR A 303 -13.15 21.48 -0.52
C THR A 303 -13.77 22.87 -0.41
N GLY A 304 -12.95 23.87 -0.03
CA GLY A 304 -13.29 25.29 0.02
C GLY A 304 -12.45 26.16 -0.91
N GLY A 305 -12.34 27.45 -0.54
CA GLY A 305 -11.48 28.40 -1.23
C GLY A 305 -12.00 28.87 -2.59
N SER A 306 -11.08 29.27 -3.47
CA SER A 306 -11.39 29.96 -4.72
C SER A 306 -11.82 29.03 -5.86
N PHE A 307 -11.44 27.75 -5.79
CA PHE A 307 -11.70 26.74 -6.81
C PHE A 307 -12.05 25.39 -6.14
N PRO A 308 -13.20 25.30 -5.46
CA PRO A 308 -13.56 24.11 -4.71
C PRO A 308 -13.89 22.91 -5.61
N ILE A 309 -13.57 21.71 -5.13
CA ILE A 309 -13.95 20.43 -5.74
C ILE A 309 -14.56 19.56 -4.64
N GLN A 310 -15.80 19.13 -4.86
CA GLN A 310 -16.55 18.30 -3.92
C GLN A 310 -15.93 16.92 -3.71
N THR A 311 -16.24 16.30 -2.58
CA THR A 311 -15.64 15.05 -2.11
C THR A 311 -16.74 14.11 -1.62
N TRP A 312 -16.37 12.89 -1.22
CA TRP A 312 -17.27 11.99 -0.50
C TRP A 312 -17.02 12.08 1.00
N SER A 313 -18.02 11.68 1.79
CA SER A 313 -17.79 11.36 3.20
C SER A 313 -17.42 9.88 3.31
N VAL A 314 -16.20 9.59 3.76
CA VAL A 314 -15.64 8.25 3.98
C VAL A 314 -15.26 8.15 5.45
N SER A 315 -15.92 7.26 6.19
CA SER A 315 -15.68 7.07 7.63
C SER A 315 -15.74 8.39 8.43
N SER A 316 -16.70 9.26 8.09
CA SER A 316 -16.92 10.59 8.68
C SER A 316 -15.85 11.65 8.37
N GLY A 317 -14.92 11.39 7.44
CA GLY A 317 -13.98 12.38 6.90
C GLY A 317 -14.20 12.63 5.40
N ALA A 318 -13.64 13.70 4.86
CA ALA A 318 -13.62 13.92 3.41
C ALA A 318 -12.66 12.94 2.73
N GLY A 319 -13.10 12.37 1.60
CA GLY A 319 -12.32 11.37 0.86
C GLY A 319 -12.60 11.38 -0.65
N ASP A 320 -11.54 11.18 -1.43
CA ASP A 320 -11.62 11.13 -2.90
C ASP A 320 -11.62 9.69 -3.46
N TYR A 321 -11.26 8.68 -2.65
CA TYR A 321 -11.13 7.30 -3.12
C TYR A 321 -12.38 6.76 -3.85
N PRO A 322 -13.64 7.08 -3.46
CA PRO A 322 -14.82 6.62 -4.18
C PRO A 322 -14.96 7.13 -5.64
N TYR A 323 -14.18 8.15 -6.05
CA TYR A 323 -14.07 8.55 -7.47
C TYR A 323 -13.36 7.49 -8.33
N THR A 324 -12.62 6.57 -7.72
CA THR A 324 -11.85 5.53 -8.40
C THR A 324 -12.60 4.21 -8.57
N HIS A 325 -13.72 4.01 -7.87
CA HIS A 325 -14.57 2.82 -8.04
C HIS A 325 -15.40 2.97 -9.33
N LEU A 326 -14.85 2.48 -10.44
CA LEU A 326 -15.30 2.71 -11.82
C LEU A 326 -15.56 1.40 -12.59
N ALA A 327 -15.17 0.25 -12.04
CA ALA A 327 -15.46 -1.07 -12.55
C ALA A 327 -15.99 -1.99 -11.45
N GLY A 328 -16.95 -2.85 -11.78
CA GLY A 328 -17.63 -3.70 -10.81
C GLY A 328 -18.45 -2.91 -9.78
N THR A 329 -18.80 -3.59 -8.69
CA THR A 329 -19.52 -3.04 -7.53
C THR A 329 -18.73 -3.17 -6.23
N ASP A 330 -17.41 -3.32 -6.33
CA ASP A 330 -16.51 -3.50 -5.19
C ASP A 330 -15.79 -2.19 -4.78
N GLY A 331 -14.86 -2.32 -3.82
CA GLY A 331 -14.12 -1.21 -3.23
C GLY A 331 -12.68 -1.06 -3.73
N LEU A 332 -12.31 -1.72 -4.83
CA LEU A 332 -11.00 -1.56 -5.44
C LEU A 332 -11.00 -0.31 -6.33
N GLY A 333 -9.92 0.47 -6.26
CA GLY A 333 -9.74 1.64 -7.09
C GLY A 333 -9.22 1.25 -8.47
N ASP A 334 -9.89 1.70 -9.53
CA ASP A 334 -9.52 1.41 -10.91
C ASP A 334 -8.62 2.48 -11.54
N CYS A 335 -8.32 3.54 -10.79
CA CYS A 335 -7.46 4.65 -11.15
C CYS A 335 -6.64 5.08 -9.94
N PHE A 336 -5.39 5.49 -10.14
CA PHE A 336 -4.65 6.18 -9.10
C PHE A 336 -5.21 7.59 -8.93
N ILE A 337 -5.31 8.08 -7.70
CA ILE A 337 -5.91 9.38 -7.41
C ILE A 337 -5.05 10.22 -6.48
N GLY A 338 -5.05 11.53 -6.71
CA GLY A 338 -4.43 12.50 -5.81
C GLY A 338 -5.07 13.88 -5.94
N ARG A 339 -4.92 14.69 -4.89
CA ARG A 339 -5.42 16.07 -4.83
C ARG A 339 -4.27 17.04 -4.56
N ILE A 340 -4.11 18.03 -5.43
CA ILE A 340 -3.31 19.23 -5.20
C ILE A 340 -4.24 20.24 -4.52
N SER A 341 -4.31 20.16 -3.19
CA SER A 341 -5.26 20.93 -2.39
C SER A 341 -4.73 22.33 -2.07
N ALA A 342 -5.32 23.35 -2.69
CA ALA A 342 -5.01 24.77 -2.47
C ALA A 342 -6.30 25.59 -2.38
N ASN A 343 -6.31 26.58 -1.48
CA ASN A 343 -7.43 27.51 -1.32
C ASN A 343 -7.35 28.73 -2.24
N ASP A 344 -6.14 29.07 -2.70
CA ASP A 344 -5.88 30.24 -3.54
C ASP A 344 -4.69 30.01 -4.49
N ASN A 345 -4.49 30.97 -5.39
CA ASN A 345 -3.44 30.90 -6.40
C ASN A 345 -2.02 30.93 -5.81
N THR A 346 -1.80 31.60 -4.67
CA THR A 346 -0.48 31.65 -4.02
C THR A 346 -0.07 30.27 -3.51
N GLN A 347 -0.99 29.57 -2.85
CA GLN A 347 -0.77 28.20 -2.38
C GLN A 347 -0.56 27.25 -3.56
N LEU A 348 -1.36 27.37 -4.63
CA LEU A 348 -1.21 26.54 -5.82
C LEU A 348 0.18 26.70 -6.46
N MET A 349 0.65 27.94 -6.62
CA MET A 349 1.98 28.21 -7.18
C MET A 349 3.10 27.66 -6.30
N ASN A 350 2.96 27.71 -4.97
CA ASN A 350 3.92 27.09 -4.06
C ASN A 350 3.96 25.55 -4.22
N LEU A 351 2.80 24.90 -4.28
CA LEU A 351 2.70 23.44 -4.47
C LEU A 351 3.31 23.01 -5.82
N PHE A 352 2.99 23.70 -6.91
CA PHE A 352 3.59 23.43 -8.22
C PHE A 352 5.10 23.68 -8.22
N ASN A 353 5.57 24.75 -7.58
CA ASN A 353 7.01 25.02 -7.47
C ASN A 353 7.74 23.86 -6.79
N LYS A 354 7.19 23.29 -5.72
CA LYS A 354 7.79 22.11 -5.06
C LYS A 354 7.81 20.89 -5.96
N ILE A 355 6.75 20.65 -6.74
CA ILE A 355 6.73 19.58 -7.76
C ILE A 355 7.84 19.80 -8.79
N TYR A 356 8.00 21.02 -9.32
CA TYR A 356 9.05 21.29 -10.32
C TYR A 356 10.46 21.19 -9.73
N LEU A 357 10.68 21.62 -8.49
CA LEU A 357 11.96 21.45 -7.80
C LEU A 357 12.34 19.97 -7.68
N TYR A 358 11.36 19.10 -7.43
CA TYR A 358 11.59 17.68 -7.28
C TYR A 358 11.74 16.96 -8.63
N GLU A 359 10.85 17.23 -9.59
CA GLU A 359 10.79 16.47 -10.85
C GLU A 359 11.70 17.04 -11.96
N LYS A 360 12.03 18.34 -11.93
CA LYS A 360 12.73 19.04 -13.01
C LYS A 360 14.05 19.67 -12.58
N ASN A 361 14.08 20.30 -11.40
CA ASN A 361 15.16 21.20 -10.99
C ASN A 361 15.93 20.71 -9.75
N ILE A 362 16.03 19.39 -9.56
CA ILE A 362 16.70 18.85 -8.38
C ILE A 362 18.21 19.14 -8.40
N ASN A 363 18.73 19.74 -7.34
CA ASN A 363 20.16 20.05 -7.24
C ASN A 363 20.95 18.82 -6.77
N LEU A 364 21.51 18.08 -7.75
CA LEU A 364 22.27 16.85 -7.54
C LEU A 364 23.47 17.01 -6.59
N THR A 365 24.10 18.19 -6.54
CA THR A 365 25.26 18.42 -5.64
C THR A 365 24.87 18.40 -4.17
N SER A 366 23.59 18.66 -3.86
CA SER A 366 23.04 18.70 -2.51
C SER A 366 22.03 17.58 -2.25
N ALA A 367 21.90 16.60 -3.15
CA ALA A 367 20.82 15.61 -3.14
C ALA A 367 20.98 14.44 -2.15
N ALA A 368 22.00 14.47 -1.28
CA ALA A 368 22.24 13.40 -0.29
C ALA A 368 21.06 13.16 0.67
N TRP A 369 20.18 14.16 0.83
CA TRP A 369 18.94 14.03 1.63
C TRP A 369 17.95 13.02 1.03
N LEU A 370 18.02 12.72 -0.27
CA LEU A 370 17.20 11.70 -0.93
C LEU A 370 17.45 10.29 -0.38
N ASN A 371 18.60 10.07 0.26
CA ASN A 371 18.95 8.79 0.89
C ASN A 371 18.68 8.77 2.40
N ARG A 372 17.88 9.72 2.91
CA ARG A 372 17.57 9.84 4.35
C ARG A 372 16.09 9.68 4.59
N MET A 373 15.73 8.95 5.63
CA MET A 373 14.34 8.75 6.04
C MET A 373 14.15 9.15 7.50
N LEU A 374 13.00 9.76 7.82
CA LEU A 374 12.54 10.00 9.18
C LEU A 374 11.43 8.99 9.49
N LEU A 375 11.66 8.16 10.51
CA LEU A 375 10.74 7.08 10.91
C LEU A 375 10.28 7.33 12.34
N VAL A 376 8.99 7.59 12.51
CA VAL A 376 8.41 7.95 13.81
C VAL A 376 7.35 6.94 14.21
N GLY A 377 7.61 6.26 15.32
CA GLY A 377 6.72 5.28 15.94
C GLY A 377 6.28 5.75 17.32
N ASP A 378 5.12 6.37 17.39
CA ASP A 378 4.51 6.79 18.65
C ASP A 378 3.82 5.61 19.30
N TRP A 379 4.40 5.15 20.42
CA TRP A 379 3.91 4.08 21.24
C TRP A 379 2.90 4.41 22.36
N SER A 380 2.22 5.56 22.45
CA SER A 380 0.98 5.59 23.28
C SER A 380 -0.19 6.26 22.58
N PRO A 381 -1.41 5.65 22.48
CA PRO A 381 -1.87 4.32 22.91
C PRO A 381 -1.96 3.18 21.83
N SER A 382 -1.85 3.47 20.53
CA SER A 382 -1.92 2.63 19.30
C SER A 382 -1.16 1.28 19.04
N GLY A 383 -0.44 0.60 19.94
CA GLY A 383 0.39 -0.62 19.69
C GLY A 383 1.93 -0.56 19.52
N ILE A 384 2.74 -1.47 20.09
CA ILE A 384 4.18 -1.56 19.71
C ILE A 384 4.36 -1.75 18.19
N SER A 385 3.30 -2.22 17.51
CA SER A 385 3.14 -2.26 16.07
C SER A 385 3.55 -0.97 15.36
N THR A 386 3.39 0.21 15.96
CA THR A 386 3.79 1.48 15.32
C THR A 386 5.31 1.60 15.14
N VAL A 387 6.07 1.06 16.09
CA VAL A 387 7.53 0.92 16.01
C VAL A 387 7.91 -0.21 15.06
N ASN A 388 7.21 -1.35 15.13
CA ASN A 388 7.50 -2.49 14.25
C ASN A 388 7.31 -2.14 12.76
N ILE A 389 6.27 -1.38 12.41
CA ILE A 389 6.07 -0.87 11.05
C ILE A 389 7.25 0.01 10.62
N SER A 390 7.75 0.89 11.49
CA SER A 390 8.92 1.71 11.17
C SER A 390 10.17 0.86 10.94
N LYS A 391 10.40 -0.18 11.76
CA LYS A 391 11.51 -1.12 11.56
C LYS A 391 11.38 -1.90 10.26
N TYR A 392 10.18 -2.37 9.94
CA TYR A 392 9.89 -3.06 8.68
C TYR A 392 10.16 -2.18 7.46
N ILE A 393 9.77 -0.89 7.51
CA ILE A 393 10.12 0.08 6.47
C ILE A 393 11.64 0.19 6.31
N LYS A 394 12.37 0.28 7.44
CA LYS A 394 13.84 0.38 7.43
C LYS A 394 14.51 -0.86 6.82
N GLU A 395 14.08 -2.05 7.23
CA GLU A 395 14.59 -3.33 6.71
C GLU A 395 14.36 -3.42 5.20
N THR A 396 13.12 -3.22 4.76
CA THR A 396 12.76 -3.23 3.32
C THR A 396 13.54 -2.18 2.54
N ALA A 397 13.75 -0.98 3.10
CA ALA A 397 14.51 0.07 2.45
C ALA A 397 16.00 -0.32 2.29
N LEU A 398 16.61 -0.92 3.31
CA LEU A 398 18.00 -1.37 3.29
C LEU A 398 18.22 -2.52 2.30
N ASP A 399 17.22 -3.39 2.11
CA ASP A 399 17.28 -4.45 1.09
C ASP A 399 17.39 -3.88 -0.33
N ILE A 400 16.73 -2.74 -0.59
CA ILE A 400 16.80 -2.04 -1.88
C ILE A 400 18.09 -1.23 -2.01
N ASN A 401 18.48 -0.51 -0.96
CA ASN A 401 19.70 0.29 -0.95
C ASN A 401 20.33 0.31 0.46
N PRO A 402 21.45 -0.40 0.66
CA PRO A 402 22.10 -0.47 1.98
C PRO A 402 22.72 0.85 2.43
N ASN A 403 22.80 1.87 1.56
CA ASN A 403 23.34 3.19 1.88
C ASN A 403 22.28 4.16 2.42
N TYR A 404 21.02 3.75 2.57
CA TYR A 404 20.03 4.59 3.22
C TYR A 404 20.38 4.84 4.68
N THR A 405 20.02 6.04 5.15
CA THR A 405 20.24 6.47 6.54
C THR A 405 18.92 6.91 7.16
N PHE A 406 18.82 6.79 8.48
CA PHE A 406 17.55 6.89 9.19
C PHE A 406 17.69 7.78 10.42
N THR A 407 16.70 8.64 10.61
CA THR A 407 16.40 9.25 11.91
C THR A 407 15.20 8.50 12.48
N GLU A 408 15.39 7.79 13.59
CA GLU A 408 14.37 6.95 14.21
C GLU A 408 13.92 7.56 15.53
N LEU A 409 12.63 7.89 15.65
CA LEU A 409 12.05 8.46 16.85
C LEU A 409 10.94 7.54 17.36
N TYR A 410 11.26 6.78 18.41
CA TYR A 410 10.34 5.83 19.04
C TYR A 410 10.13 6.20 20.49
N GLY A 411 8.88 6.28 20.93
CA GLY A 411 8.55 6.68 22.29
C GLY A 411 7.06 6.71 22.50
N SER A 412 6.59 6.79 23.75
CA SER A 412 5.17 6.99 24.07
C SER A 412 4.63 8.37 23.68
N GLN A 413 5.51 9.30 23.32
CA GLN A 413 5.22 10.64 22.80
C GLN A 413 6.51 11.17 22.14
N PRO A 414 6.87 10.74 20.91
CA PRO A 414 8.07 11.19 20.22
C PRO A 414 8.08 12.71 20.06
N SER A 415 9.26 13.33 20.21
CA SER A 415 9.38 14.79 20.28
C SER A 415 9.04 15.48 18.96
N ALA A 416 8.08 16.40 18.98
CA ALA A 416 7.77 17.29 17.87
C ALA A 416 8.99 18.11 17.40
N SER A 417 9.86 18.53 18.32
CA SER A 417 11.07 19.29 17.95
C SER A 417 12.10 18.41 17.24
N GLU A 418 12.24 17.14 17.64
CA GLU A 418 13.14 16.19 16.96
C GLU A 418 12.61 15.81 15.58
N MET A 419 11.29 15.67 15.42
CA MET A 419 10.67 15.52 14.10
C MET A 419 10.99 16.71 13.18
N ASN A 420 10.82 17.94 13.68
CA ASN A 420 11.17 19.16 12.94
C ASN A 420 12.65 19.17 12.57
N ASN A 421 13.55 18.80 13.50
CA ASN A 421 14.98 18.72 13.24
C ASN A 421 15.32 17.72 12.12
N GLY A 422 14.69 16.54 12.13
CA GLY A 422 14.86 15.54 11.07
C GLY A 422 14.43 16.08 9.70
N ILE A 423 13.26 16.73 9.63
CA ILE A 423 12.77 17.37 8.40
C ILE A 423 13.72 18.47 7.93
N ASN A 424 14.18 19.34 8.84
CA ASN A 424 15.05 20.49 8.54
C ASN A 424 16.45 20.08 8.09
N GLN A 425 16.97 18.95 8.56
CA GLN A 425 18.21 18.35 8.04
C GLN A 425 18.06 17.86 6.58
N GLY A 426 16.82 17.58 6.18
CA GLY A 426 16.43 17.08 4.87
C GLY A 426 16.34 15.57 4.87
N VAL A 427 15.14 15.08 4.57
CA VAL A 427 14.80 13.66 4.36
C VAL A 427 13.95 13.51 3.12
N ALA A 428 14.04 12.36 2.46
CA ALA A 428 13.24 12.02 1.28
C ALA A 428 11.85 11.51 1.67
N PHE A 429 11.80 10.83 2.82
CA PHE A 429 10.64 10.12 3.30
C PHE A 429 10.43 10.41 4.78
N PHE A 430 9.20 10.71 5.16
CA PHE A 430 8.79 10.92 6.54
C PHE A 430 7.58 10.04 6.85
N ASN A 431 7.79 8.99 7.64
CA ASN A 431 6.71 8.17 8.17
C ASN A 431 6.38 8.57 9.61
N TYR A 432 5.08 8.69 9.87
CA TYR A 432 4.53 8.73 11.22
C TYR A 432 3.47 7.66 11.35
N ARG A 433 3.63 6.79 12.35
CA ARG A 433 2.60 5.88 12.82
C ARG A 433 2.41 6.08 14.32
N GLY A 434 1.17 6.31 14.73
CA GLY A 434 0.88 6.67 16.12
C GLY A 434 -0.60 6.91 16.35
N TYR A 435 -0.93 7.82 17.25
CA TYR A 435 -2.31 8.22 17.54
C TYR A 435 -2.66 9.57 16.89
N ILE A 436 -3.94 9.95 16.98
CA ILE A 436 -4.42 11.26 16.54
C ILE A 436 -3.59 12.38 17.21
N ASN A 437 -3.47 13.53 16.56
CA ASN A 437 -2.63 14.67 16.95
C ASN A 437 -1.11 14.49 16.80
N MET A 438 -0.65 13.33 16.31
CA MET A 438 0.75 13.09 15.94
C MET A 438 1.77 13.45 17.04
N SER A 439 1.51 13.08 18.30
CA SER A 439 2.37 13.43 19.45
C SER A 439 2.62 14.93 19.59
N ASP A 440 1.54 15.70 19.46
CA ASP A 440 1.51 17.16 19.49
C ASP A 440 2.35 17.83 18.39
N TRP A 441 2.78 17.07 17.38
CA TRP A 441 3.45 17.63 16.23
C TRP A 441 2.43 18.27 15.29
N SER A 442 2.67 19.54 14.99
CA SER A 442 1.96 20.28 13.96
C SER A 442 2.95 21.04 13.07
N PRO A 443 2.85 20.90 11.74
CA PRO A 443 3.74 21.60 10.81
C PRO A 443 3.43 23.11 10.83
N SER A 444 4.46 23.95 10.92
CA SER A 444 4.29 25.41 10.93
C SER A 444 5.42 26.15 10.22
N GLU A 445 5.14 27.39 9.82
CA GLU A 445 6.11 28.28 9.18
C GLU A 445 7.34 28.59 10.04
N SER A 446 7.18 28.61 11.38
CA SER A 446 8.25 28.88 12.33
C SER A 446 9.16 27.68 12.58
N ASN A 447 8.62 26.47 12.41
CA ASN A 447 9.30 25.24 12.82
C ASN A 447 9.99 24.52 11.65
N LEU A 448 9.50 24.71 10.42
CA LEU A 448 10.06 24.09 9.23
C LEU A 448 10.76 25.11 8.32
N TYR A 449 12.00 24.80 7.96
CA TYR A 449 12.89 25.60 7.10
C TYR A 449 13.78 24.70 6.23
N ASN A 450 13.27 23.51 5.87
CA ASN A 450 13.95 22.50 5.06
C ASN A 450 14.19 22.90 3.59
N GLY A 451 13.73 24.07 3.16
CA GLY A 451 13.98 24.58 1.82
C GLY A 451 13.43 23.65 0.74
N SER A 452 14.22 23.45 -0.32
CA SER A 452 13.86 22.54 -1.43
C SER A 452 14.01 21.05 -1.10
N LYS A 453 14.37 20.69 0.15
CA LYS A 453 14.49 19.29 0.59
C LYS A 453 13.15 18.78 1.12
N THR A 454 12.16 18.73 0.23
CA THR A 454 10.76 18.49 0.57
C THR A 454 10.44 16.99 0.48
N PRO A 455 10.20 16.28 1.61
CA PRO A 455 9.92 14.84 1.60
C PRO A 455 8.54 14.48 1.06
N HIS A 456 8.38 13.20 0.75
CA HIS A 456 7.09 12.51 0.78
C HIS A 456 6.71 12.13 2.23
N GLY A 457 5.51 12.50 2.68
CA GLY A 457 4.98 12.16 4.00
C GLY A 457 4.01 10.98 3.98
N VAL A 458 4.07 10.09 4.97
CA VAL A 458 3.10 9.01 5.17
C VAL A 458 2.64 9.04 6.63
N PHE A 459 1.45 9.58 6.87
CA PHE A 459 0.89 9.82 8.19
C PHE A 459 -0.29 8.89 8.42
N ILE A 460 -0.03 7.62 8.71
CA ILE A 460 -1.10 6.65 8.94
C ILE A 460 -1.58 6.79 10.39
N THR A 461 -2.38 7.82 10.65
CA THR A 461 -3.11 7.98 11.91
C THR A 461 -4.37 8.81 11.67
N CYS A 462 -5.30 8.78 12.62
CA CYS A 462 -6.66 9.30 12.43
C CYS A 462 -6.65 10.78 12.00
N ALA A 463 -7.52 11.12 11.04
CA ALA A 463 -7.85 12.48 10.59
C ALA A 463 -6.70 13.30 9.96
N THR A 464 -5.52 12.73 9.77
CA THR A 464 -4.37 13.44 9.16
C THR A 464 -4.59 13.77 7.68
N GLY A 465 -5.49 13.05 7.01
CA GLY A 465 -5.95 13.27 5.64
C GLY A 465 -7.38 13.79 5.56
N ASN A 466 -8.06 14.12 6.67
CA ASN A 466 -9.41 14.67 6.61
C ASN A 466 -9.40 16.16 6.19
N PHE A 467 -9.58 16.40 4.90
CA PHE A 467 -9.64 17.73 4.29
C PHE A 467 -11.05 18.36 4.25
N ASP A 468 -11.95 17.94 5.14
CA ASP A 468 -13.16 18.70 5.49
C ASP A 468 -12.81 19.82 6.48
N GLY A 469 -12.00 20.76 6.02
CA GLY A 469 -11.24 21.71 6.85
C GLY A 469 -9.82 21.84 6.31
N THR A 470 -8.83 22.02 7.19
CA THR A 470 -7.42 21.90 6.80
C THR A 470 -6.77 20.77 7.59
N SER A 471 -6.43 19.70 6.87
CA SER A 471 -5.78 18.52 7.43
C SER A 471 -4.29 18.76 7.75
N THR A 472 -3.67 17.83 8.48
CA THR A 472 -2.23 17.87 8.74
C THR A 472 -1.42 17.70 7.45
N THR A 473 -1.87 16.82 6.53
CA THR A 473 -1.23 16.66 5.22
C THR A 473 -1.29 17.95 4.41
N GLU A 474 -2.43 18.64 4.35
CA GLU A 474 -2.53 19.94 3.68
C GLU A 474 -1.68 21.02 4.34
N SER A 475 -1.71 21.10 5.67
CA SER A 475 -0.86 22.05 6.41
C SER A 475 0.61 21.82 6.07
N PHE A 476 1.07 20.57 6.09
CA PHE A 476 2.44 20.19 5.75
C PHE A 476 2.81 20.52 4.30
N LEU A 477 1.89 20.34 3.36
CA LEU A 477 2.12 20.60 1.94
C LEU A 477 1.95 22.07 1.55
N ARG A 478 1.20 22.89 2.29
CA ARG A 478 0.97 24.29 1.92
C ARG A 478 2.06 25.24 2.41
N LEU A 479 2.90 24.82 3.36
CA LEU A 479 3.98 25.64 3.91
C LEU A 479 4.96 26.18 2.87
N GLY A 480 5.46 27.39 3.15
CA GLY A 480 6.46 28.09 2.38
C GLY A 480 5.90 28.92 1.24
N SER A 481 6.79 29.31 0.34
CA SER A 481 6.47 30.07 -0.86
C SER A 481 7.34 29.61 -2.02
N THR A 482 7.07 30.12 -3.22
CA THR A 482 7.90 29.86 -4.39
C THR A 482 9.36 30.27 -4.19
N ALA A 483 9.60 31.33 -3.40
CA ALA A 483 10.95 31.81 -3.08
C ALA A 483 11.61 31.08 -1.89
N SER A 484 10.81 30.51 -0.99
CA SER A 484 11.29 29.79 0.19
C SER A 484 10.39 28.57 0.46
N PRO A 485 10.57 27.48 -0.32
CA PRO A 485 9.76 26.28 -0.16
C PRO A 485 10.02 25.62 1.19
N LYS A 486 8.99 25.00 1.76
CA LYS A 486 9.03 24.32 3.06
C LYS A 486 8.07 23.13 3.08
N GLY A 487 8.20 22.30 4.12
CA GLY A 487 7.29 21.17 4.34
C GLY A 487 7.53 20.04 3.34
N GLY A 488 6.45 19.39 2.88
CA GLY A 488 6.52 18.24 1.97
C GLY A 488 6.24 18.56 0.50
N VAL A 489 6.58 17.63 -0.38
CA VAL A 489 6.20 17.65 -1.81
C VAL A 489 4.87 16.92 -2.03
N THR A 490 4.65 15.81 -1.33
CA THR A 490 3.43 14.99 -1.37
C THR A 490 3.23 14.35 0.00
N ALA A 491 1.99 13.97 0.33
CA ALA A 491 1.71 13.24 1.56
C ALA A 491 0.50 12.32 1.40
N ILE A 492 0.48 11.23 2.16
CA ILE A 492 -0.67 10.35 2.36
C ILE A 492 -1.07 10.41 3.83
N GLY A 493 -2.37 10.57 4.10
CA GLY A 493 -2.95 10.58 5.45
C GLY A 493 -4.30 9.84 5.46
N MET A 494 -4.88 9.65 6.65
CA MET A 494 -6.18 8.99 6.84
C MET A 494 -7.34 9.95 7.10
#